data_AF-A0A538SC96-F1
#
_entry.id   AF-A0A538SC96-F1
#
_cell.length_a   1.000
_cell.length_b   1.000
_cell.length_c   1.000
_cell.angle_alpha   90.00
_cell.angle_beta   90.00
_cell.angle_gamma   90.00
#
_symmetry.space_group_name_H-M   'P 1'
#
loop_
_entity.id
_entity.type
_entity.pdbx_description
1 polymer ?
#
loop_
_entity_poly.entity_id
_entity_poly.type
_entity_poly.pdbx_seq_one_letter_code
_entity_poly.pdbx_strand_id
1 'polypeptide(L)'
;MAPGPPSAPRAIGLESPPGRRSKPLAGGCSPMSAHRMTRLVAVGLALSCAGATHAAPPHVVPAHAGPKPSAASVPALSRADMDTTVSPCRDFNRYANGGWIDHATIPPAYAAWGSFTELAEKNQAVLRGILDRAQADTKAAGGSDTGRLGAYWCACLDSAAADRDGAKPIASLLDPIQQLGSTAALAGQVAALHDRGVRALFAFRSAQDPKHSDWQIAHVEQGGIGLPDRDYYLRTDSAAVATRSRYVDHIVKTFALLGDDAQGARAAAEAILALETSLAKASMTNVQRRDPKATYHKVTVDSLKRMCPGFDWSAYLAARGLATLDSVNVAQPDFVSALDGLIRSVPLETWKSELRWSVAGDAAPMLSGAFAEEDFRFQSVLSGTEAMLPR
;
A
#
# COMPACT_ATOMS: atom_id res chain seq x y z
N MET A 1 47.99 27.81 62.22
CA MET A 1 47.01 28.93 62.23
C MET A 1 45.63 28.31 62.37
N ALA A 2 44.93 28.70 63.43
CA ALA A 2 43.49 28.69 63.76
C ALA A 2 42.42 27.89 62.94
N PRO A 3 41.29 27.52 63.57
CA PRO A 3 40.56 26.26 63.36
C PRO A 3 39.12 26.38 62.79
N GLY A 4 38.61 25.28 62.21
CA GLY A 4 37.25 24.70 62.27
C GLY A 4 35.97 25.54 62.03
N PRO A 5 34.76 24.93 62.12
CA PRO A 5 34.36 23.57 61.76
C PRO A 5 33.02 23.62 60.93
N PRO A 6 32.06 22.64 60.96
CA PRO A 6 31.27 22.22 59.78
C PRO A 6 29.77 22.60 59.90
N SER A 7 28.90 22.18 58.97
CA SER A 7 27.52 21.65 59.21
C SER A 7 26.64 21.65 57.94
N ALA A 8 26.00 20.52 57.64
CA ALA A 8 24.72 20.44 56.91
C ALA A 8 23.54 20.70 57.89
N PRO A 9 22.31 21.07 57.48
CA PRO A 9 21.31 20.03 57.10
C PRO A 9 20.12 20.48 56.20
N ARG A 10 19.27 19.49 55.80
CA ARG A 10 17.77 19.42 55.70
C ARG A 10 16.95 20.72 55.55
N ALA A 11 15.73 20.79 54.98
CA ALA A 11 14.76 19.95 54.25
C ALA A 11 13.48 20.83 54.15
N ILE A 12 12.43 20.33 53.45
CA ILE A 12 11.01 20.79 53.53
C ILE A 12 10.74 22.13 52.81
N GLY A 13 9.66 22.39 52.08
CA GLY A 13 8.40 21.69 51.78
C GLY A 13 7.63 22.58 50.78
N LEU A 14 6.81 21.98 49.92
CA LEU A 14 5.35 22.19 49.90
C LEU A 14 4.89 23.64 49.71
N GLU A 15 4.39 23.94 48.52
CA GLU A 15 3.16 24.73 48.37
C GLU A 15 2.48 24.47 47.00
N SER A 16 1.28 23.93 47.05
CA SER A 16 0.16 24.19 46.12
C SER A 16 -0.86 25.03 46.91
N PRO A 17 -2.01 25.56 46.40
CA PRO A 17 -2.67 25.59 45.07
C PRO A 17 -3.16 27.06 44.78
N PRO A 18 -4.32 27.46 44.16
CA PRO A 18 -5.47 26.74 43.58
C PRO A 18 -5.99 27.26 42.22
N GLY A 19 -7.03 26.60 41.67
CA GLY A 19 -7.98 27.26 40.78
C GLY A 19 -8.52 26.43 39.62
N ARG A 20 -9.73 25.88 39.79
CA ARG A 20 -10.51 25.03 38.87
C ARG A 20 -11.34 25.82 37.83
N ARG A 21 -11.78 25.08 36.79
CA ARG A 21 -12.91 25.25 35.82
C ARG A 21 -12.51 25.89 34.48
N SER A 22 -12.95 25.44 33.29
CA SER A 22 -14.11 24.63 32.87
C SER A 22 -13.89 23.98 31.48
N LYS A 23 -14.67 22.92 31.19
CA LYS A 23 -14.72 22.11 29.94
C LYS A 23 -14.94 22.92 28.64
N PRO A 24 -14.62 22.30 27.49
CA PRO A 24 -15.63 22.10 26.45
C PRO A 24 -15.86 20.62 26.15
N LEU A 25 -17.10 20.31 25.75
CA LEU A 25 -17.54 19.03 25.20
C LEU A 25 -16.93 18.87 23.80
N ALA A 26 -16.09 17.86 23.62
CA ALA A 26 -15.75 17.33 22.30
C ALA A 26 -15.81 15.80 22.41
N GLY A 27 -16.70 15.19 21.64
CA GLY A 27 -16.74 13.74 21.46
C GLY A 27 -15.52 13.32 20.66
N GLY A 28 -14.41 13.05 21.36
CA GLY A 28 -13.21 12.47 20.78
C GLY A 28 -13.32 10.94 20.75
N CYS A 29 -13.01 10.35 19.59
CA CYS A 29 -12.76 8.91 19.44
C CYS A 29 -11.64 8.55 20.45
N SER A 30 -11.99 7.87 21.55
CA SER A 30 -10.99 7.48 22.55
C SER A 30 -10.24 6.26 22.04
N PRO A 31 -8.90 6.31 21.88
CA PRO A 31 -8.14 5.11 21.59
C PRO A 31 -8.23 4.17 22.79
N MET A 32 -8.62 2.91 22.55
CA MET A 32 -8.52 1.86 23.57
C MET A 32 -7.07 1.76 24.04
N SER A 33 -6.83 2.15 25.29
CA SER A 33 -5.55 1.99 25.96
C SER A 33 -5.17 0.52 26.03
N ALA A 34 -4.07 0.13 25.39
CA ALA A 34 -3.51 -1.20 25.48
C ALA A 34 -2.97 -1.42 26.91
N HIS A 35 -3.72 -2.13 27.74
CA HIS A 35 -3.20 -2.61 29.01
C HIS A 35 -2.11 -3.67 28.76
N ARG A 36 -0.91 -3.37 29.25
CA ARG A 36 0.19 -4.32 29.41
C ARG A 36 -0.28 -5.48 30.29
N MET A 37 -0.53 -6.65 29.71
CA MET A 37 -0.60 -7.90 30.48
C MET A 37 0.78 -8.55 30.51
N THR A 38 1.37 -8.49 31.69
CA THR A 38 2.57 -9.21 32.11
C THR A 38 2.37 -10.72 31.93
N ARG A 39 3.27 -11.38 31.20
CA ARG A 39 3.33 -12.83 31.05
C ARG A 39 3.67 -13.49 32.39
N LEU A 40 2.85 -14.43 32.85
CA LEU A 40 3.20 -15.41 33.88
C LEU A 40 3.13 -16.79 33.24
N VAL A 41 4.29 -17.43 33.17
CA VAL A 41 4.49 -18.81 32.72
C VAL A 41 4.09 -19.73 33.87
N ALA A 42 3.19 -20.68 33.61
CA ALA A 42 2.98 -21.84 34.46
C ALA A 42 2.86 -23.10 33.59
N VAL A 43 3.79 -24.03 33.83
CA VAL A 43 3.85 -25.38 33.27
C VAL A 43 2.91 -26.27 34.08
N GLY A 44 2.11 -27.12 33.41
CA GLY A 44 1.22 -28.07 34.08
C GLY A 44 0.55 -29.07 33.14
N LEU A 45 1.22 -30.21 32.98
CA LEU A 45 0.82 -31.59 32.65
C LEU A 45 -0.56 -31.94 32.03
N ALA A 46 -0.47 -32.91 31.11
CA ALA A 46 -1.49 -33.53 30.27
C ALA A 46 -2.72 -34.16 30.97
N LEU A 47 -3.85 -34.14 30.26
CA LEU A 47 -4.80 -35.25 30.26
C LEU A 47 -5.50 -35.37 28.90
N SER A 48 -5.47 -36.59 28.36
CA SER A 48 -6.01 -37.01 27.07
C SER A 48 -7.53 -37.13 27.11
N CYS A 49 -8.23 -36.56 26.13
CA CYS A 49 -9.60 -36.95 25.76
C CYS A 49 -9.75 -36.86 24.24
N ALA A 50 -9.84 -38.01 23.59
CA ALA A 50 -10.29 -38.15 22.22
C ALA A 50 -11.78 -37.75 22.14
N GLY A 51 -12.07 -36.70 21.39
CA GLY A 51 -13.44 -36.30 21.06
C GLY A 51 -13.41 -35.66 19.67
N ALA A 52 -13.92 -36.38 18.68
CA ALA A 52 -14.12 -35.88 17.33
C ALA A 52 -15.12 -34.71 17.35
N THR A 53 -14.61 -33.48 17.38
CA THR A 53 -15.43 -32.29 17.18
C THR A 53 -15.73 -32.15 15.69
N HIS A 54 -16.94 -32.54 15.31
CA HIS A 54 -17.53 -32.10 14.05
C HIS A 54 -17.49 -30.56 14.04
N ALA A 55 -16.70 -29.99 13.14
CA ALA A 55 -16.76 -28.57 12.84
C ALA A 55 -18.19 -28.25 12.37
N ALA A 56 -18.93 -27.51 13.19
CA ALA A 56 -20.21 -26.97 12.78
C ALA A 56 -19.99 -26.06 11.55
N PRO A 57 -20.85 -26.13 10.53
CA PRO A 57 -20.76 -25.24 9.38
C PRO A 57 -20.91 -23.78 9.85
N PRO A 58 -20.26 -22.81 9.18
CA PRO A 58 -20.36 -21.41 9.56
C PRO A 58 -21.83 -20.98 9.59
N HIS A 59 -22.24 -20.35 10.69
CA HIS A 59 -23.54 -19.71 10.82
C HIS A 59 -23.66 -18.61 9.77
N VAL A 60 -24.32 -18.92 8.65
CA VAL A 60 -24.80 -17.92 7.71
C VAL A 60 -25.92 -17.16 8.42
N VAL A 61 -25.63 -15.93 8.82
CA VAL A 61 -26.67 -15.01 9.32
C VAL A 61 -27.69 -14.85 8.18
N PRO A 62 -28.97 -15.19 8.38
CA PRO A 62 -29.97 -14.98 7.34
C PRO A 62 -30.08 -13.48 7.09
N ALA A 63 -29.78 -13.05 5.87
CA ALA A 63 -30.09 -11.71 5.43
C ALA A 63 -31.58 -11.46 5.71
N HIS A 64 -31.88 -10.48 6.55
CA HIS A 64 -33.25 -10.04 6.76
C HIS A 64 -33.76 -9.49 5.43
N ALA A 65 -34.50 -10.32 4.70
CA ALA A 65 -35.27 -9.91 3.53
C ALA A 65 -36.45 -9.07 4.02
N GLY A 66 -36.18 -7.80 4.34
CA GLY A 66 -37.23 -6.79 4.42
C GLY A 66 -38.00 -6.74 3.09
N PRO A 67 -39.25 -6.26 3.09
CA PRO A 67 -40.05 -6.16 1.87
C PRO A 67 -39.25 -5.39 0.82
N LYS A 68 -39.00 -6.02 -0.34
CA LYS A 68 -38.40 -5.36 -1.50
C LYS A 68 -39.25 -4.11 -1.75
N PRO A 69 -38.68 -2.89 -1.67
CA PRO A 69 -39.38 -1.73 -2.16
C PRO A 69 -39.80 -2.05 -3.60
N SER A 70 -41.08 -1.90 -3.93
CA SER A 70 -41.54 -1.97 -5.31
C SER A 70 -40.92 -0.77 -6.02
N ALA A 71 -39.68 -0.94 -6.48
CA ALA A 71 -39.01 0.03 -7.30
C ALA A 71 -39.88 0.20 -8.54
N ALA A 72 -40.41 1.41 -8.74
CA ALA A 72 -40.93 1.81 -10.03
C ALA A 72 -39.89 1.38 -11.08
N SER A 73 -40.32 0.69 -12.15
CA SER A 73 -39.39 0.15 -13.14
C SER A 73 -38.62 1.31 -13.75
N VAL A 74 -37.39 1.52 -13.30
CA VAL A 74 -36.45 2.38 -14.00
C VAL A 74 -36.28 1.75 -15.37
N PRO A 75 -36.59 2.45 -16.48
CA PRO A 75 -36.40 1.90 -17.80
C PRO A 75 -34.97 1.38 -17.93
N ALA A 76 -34.80 0.15 -18.41
CA ALA A 76 -33.48 -0.46 -18.56
C ALA A 76 -32.57 0.34 -19.53
N LEU A 77 -33.17 1.16 -20.39
CA LEU A 77 -32.51 2.06 -21.32
C LEU A 77 -33.18 3.44 -21.26
N SER A 78 -32.36 4.47 -21.11
CA SER A 78 -32.78 5.86 -21.28
C SER A 78 -32.75 6.23 -22.77
N ARG A 79 -33.90 6.55 -23.36
CA ARG A 79 -33.94 7.07 -24.75
C ARG A 79 -33.25 8.43 -24.88
N ALA A 80 -33.14 9.18 -23.78
CA ALA A 80 -32.46 10.48 -23.77
C ALA A 80 -30.93 10.34 -23.91
N ASP A 81 -30.39 9.16 -23.60
CA ASP A 81 -28.96 8.88 -23.69
C ASP A 81 -28.54 8.50 -25.12
N MET A 82 -29.51 8.18 -25.98
CA MET A 82 -29.30 7.79 -27.37
C MET A 82 -29.25 9.00 -28.31
N ASP A 83 -28.43 8.92 -29.35
CA ASP A 83 -28.44 9.83 -30.50
C ASP A 83 -29.00 9.11 -31.73
N THR A 84 -30.33 9.13 -31.84
CA THR A 84 -31.04 8.45 -32.94
C THR A 84 -30.84 9.10 -34.32
N THR A 85 -30.14 10.23 -34.40
CA THR A 85 -29.77 10.86 -35.69
C THR A 85 -28.58 10.16 -36.36
N VAL A 86 -27.83 9.36 -35.59
CA VAL A 86 -26.70 8.57 -36.08
C VAL A 86 -27.15 7.17 -36.45
N SER A 87 -26.70 6.68 -37.61
CA SER A 87 -27.00 5.30 -38.00
C SER A 87 -26.28 4.31 -37.07
N PRO A 88 -26.98 3.34 -36.46
CA PRO A 88 -26.36 2.32 -35.61
C PRO A 88 -25.35 1.45 -36.36
N CYS A 89 -25.50 1.30 -37.69
CA CYS A 89 -24.57 0.54 -38.52
C CYS A 89 -23.27 1.29 -38.84
N ARG A 90 -23.23 2.61 -38.60
CA ARG A 90 -22.06 3.46 -38.86
C ARG A 90 -21.25 3.68 -37.58
N ASP A 91 -21.94 4.02 -36.50
CA ASP A 91 -21.34 4.25 -35.19
C ASP A 91 -22.36 3.88 -34.11
N PHE A 92 -22.31 2.62 -33.69
CA PHE A 92 -23.23 2.09 -32.70
C PHE A 92 -23.03 2.76 -31.32
N ASN A 93 -21.79 3.13 -30.97
CA ASN A 93 -21.52 3.79 -29.70
C ASN A 93 -22.19 5.17 -29.65
N ARG A 94 -22.06 5.95 -30.73
CA ARG A 94 -22.73 7.25 -30.81
C ARG A 94 -24.25 7.10 -30.87
N TYR A 95 -24.79 6.16 -31.64
CA TYR A 95 -26.23 5.90 -31.65
C TYR A 95 -26.77 5.57 -30.26
N ALA A 96 -26.11 4.66 -29.54
CA ALA A 96 -26.59 4.18 -28.25
C ALA A 96 -26.35 5.16 -27.09
N ASN A 97 -25.21 5.88 -27.11
CA ASN A 97 -24.73 6.67 -25.98
C ASN A 97 -24.54 8.17 -26.29
N GLY A 98 -24.84 8.62 -27.51
CA GLY A 98 -24.48 9.96 -27.97
C GLY A 98 -25.13 11.07 -27.18
N GLY A 99 -26.40 10.89 -26.79
CA GLY A 99 -27.08 11.79 -25.88
C GLY A 99 -26.33 11.90 -24.55
N TRP A 100 -25.91 10.77 -23.96
CA TRP A 100 -25.13 10.73 -22.71
C TRP A 100 -23.77 11.38 -22.84
N ILE A 101 -23.02 11.04 -23.89
CA ILE A 101 -21.68 11.58 -24.14
C ILE A 101 -21.71 13.11 -24.25
N ASP A 102 -22.77 13.68 -24.83
CA ASP A 102 -22.88 15.15 -25.01
C ASP A 102 -23.12 15.91 -23.71
N HIS A 103 -23.77 15.30 -22.71
CA HIS A 103 -24.15 16.00 -21.48
C HIS A 103 -23.38 15.53 -20.25
N ALA A 104 -22.72 14.37 -20.30
CA ALA A 104 -21.95 13.85 -19.19
C ALA A 104 -20.67 14.66 -18.98
N THR A 105 -20.51 15.22 -17.78
CA THR A 105 -19.27 15.87 -17.35
C THR A 105 -18.48 14.89 -16.51
N ILE A 106 -17.19 14.70 -16.83
CA ILE A 106 -16.28 13.94 -15.96
C ILE A 106 -16.04 14.79 -14.70
N PRO A 107 -16.44 14.34 -13.50
CA PRO A 107 -16.22 15.15 -12.31
C PRO A 107 -14.72 15.28 -12.00
N PRO A 108 -14.27 16.40 -11.41
CA PRO A 108 -12.84 16.72 -11.23
C PRO A 108 -12.00 15.63 -10.54
N ALA A 109 -12.61 14.82 -9.67
CA ALA A 109 -11.92 13.76 -8.94
C ALA A 109 -11.76 12.44 -9.71
N TYR A 110 -12.25 12.35 -10.95
CA TYR A 110 -12.26 11.13 -11.74
C TYR A 110 -11.52 11.32 -13.06
N ALA A 111 -10.74 10.30 -13.46
CA ALA A 111 -10.08 10.27 -14.77
C ALA A 111 -11.04 9.85 -15.90
N ALA A 112 -12.12 9.15 -15.54
CA ALA A 112 -13.15 8.69 -16.46
C ALA A 112 -14.50 8.61 -15.75
N TRP A 113 -15.57 8.92 -16.50
CA TRP A 113 -16.93 8.83 -16.01
C TRP A 113 -17.77 7.95 -16.95
N GLY A 114 -18.71 7.20 -16.38
CA GLY A 114 -19.52 6.25 -17.12
C GLY A 114 -20.36 5.38 -16.19
N SER A 115 -21.21 4.53 -16.77
CA SER A 115 -22.17 3.70 -16.02
C SER A 115 -21.53 2.83 -14.93
N PHE A 116 -20.34 2.27 -15.16
CA PHE A 116 -19.61 1.50 -14.16
C PHE A 116 -19.13 2.36 -12.99
N THR A 117 -18.62 3.58 -13.26
CA THR A 117 -18.22 4.52 -12.22
C THR A 117 -19.43 5.00 -11.42
N GLU A 118 -20.54 5.33 -12.09
CA GLU A 118 -21.78 5.73 -11.42
C GLU A 118 -22.33 4.62 -10.50
N LEU A 119 -22.25 3.36 -10.94
CA LEU A 119 -22.63 2.22 -10.11
C LEU A 119 -21.67 2.04 -8.94
N ALA A 120 -20.36 2.19 -9.17
CA ALA A 120 -19.36 2.13 -8.11
C ALA A 120 -19.62 3.20 -7.05
N GLU A 121 -19.96 4.43 -7.43
CA GLU A 121 -20.29 5.52 -6.51
C GLU A 121 -21.55 5.24 -5.68
N LYS A 122 -22.59 4.68 -6.31
CA LYS A 122 -23.79 4.23 -5.57
C LYS A 122 -23.44 3.15 -4.55
N ASN A 123 -22.57 2.22 -4.92
CA ASN A 123 -22.09 1.19 -3.99
C ASN A 123 -21.23 1.77 -2.87
N GLN A 124 -20.34 2.73 -3.17
CA GLN A 124 -19.52 3.43 -2.17
C GLN A 124 -20.40 4.13 -1.13
N ALA A 125 -21.49 4.78 -1.55
CA ALA A 125 -22.44 5.39 -0.61
C ALA A 125 -23.08 4.36 0.35
N VAL A 126 -23.41 3.16 -0.15
CA VAL A 126 -23.94 2.07 0.68
C VAL A 126 -22.86 1.56 1.66
N LEU A 127 -21.64 1.34 1.18
CA LEU A 127 -20.50 0.89 1.99
C LEU A 127 -20.17 1.89 3.09
N ARG A 128 -20.11 3.19 2.76
CA ARG A 128 -19.94 4.27 3.74
C ARG A 128 -21.02 4.22 4.81
N GLY A 129 -22.28 4.05 4.43
CA GLY A 129 -23.38 3.91 5.39
C GLY A 129 -23.23 2.69 6.31
N ILE A 130 -22.64 1.59 5.85
CA ILE A 130 -22.31 0.43 6.70
C ILE A 130 -21.19 0.78 7.68
N LEU A 131 -20.12 1.43 7.21
CA LEU A 131 -18.97 1.82 8.04
C LEU A 131 -19.35 2.86 9.08
N ASP A 132 -20.17 3.86 8.73
CA ASP A 132 -20.68 4.87 9.65
C ASP A 132 -21.51 4.22 10.78
N ARG A 133 -22.35 3.23 10.44
CA ARG A 133 -23.10 2.46 11.45
C ARG A 133 -22.19 1.60 12.32
N ALA A 134 -21.18 0.95 11.72
CA ALA A 134 -20.22 0.13 12.47
C ALA A 134 -19.41 0.99 13.46
N GLN A 135 -18.98 2.19 13.05
CA GLN A 135 -18.30 3.15 13.92
C GLN A 135 -19.21 3.65 15.06
N ALA A 136 -20.50 3.86 14.79
CA ALA A 136 -21.46 4.33 15.78
C ALA A 136 -21.92 3.23 16.77
N ASP A 137 -21.67 1.95 16.48
CA ASP A 137 -22.12 0.84 17.32
C ASP A 137 -21.22 0.64 18.55
N THR A 138 -21.55 1.36 19.61
CA THR A 138 -20.85 1.25 20.91
C THR A 138 -21.08 -0.08 21.64
N LYS A 139 -21.97 -0.95 21.14
CA LYS A 139 -22.22 -2.28 21.72
C LYS A 139 -21.37 -3.37 21.05
N ALA A 140 -20.83 -3.11 19.87
CA ALA A 140 -19.95 -4.04 19.19
C ALA A 140 -18.67 -4.25 20.01
N ALA A 141 -18.33 -5.52 20.28
CA ALA A 141 -17.06 -5.83 20.90
C ALA A 141 -15.92 -5.47 19.95
N GLY A 142 -14.85 -4.82 20.43
CA GLY A 142 -13.73 -4.39 19.58
C GLY A 142 -13.04 -5.51 18.79
N GLY A 143 -13.11 -6.75 19.28
CA GLY A 143 -12.59 -7.94 18.58
C GLY A 143 -13.52 -8.51 17.51
N SER A 144 -14.78 -8.09 17.45
CA SER A 144 -15.75 -8.50 16.41
C SER A 144 -15.49 -7.78 15.09
N ASP A 145 -16.01 -8.32 13.99
CA ASP A 145 -15.85 -7.70 12.67
C ASP A 145 -16.44 -6.28 12.63
N THR A 146 -17.62 -6.06 13.22
CA THR A 146 -18.23 -4.73 13.33
C THR A 146 -17.34 -3.76 14.11
N GLY A 147 -16.80 -4.20 15.26
CA GLY A 147 -15.91 -3.37 16.07
C GLY A 147 -14.60 -3.02 15.36
N ARG A 148 -14.01 -3.99 14.63
CA ARG A 148 -12.80 -3.77 13.82
C ARG A 148 -13.04 -2.82 12.65
N LEU A 149 -14.16 -2.98 11.93
CA LEU A 149 -14.54 -2.09 10.84
C LEU A 149 -14.78 -0.66 11.33
N GLY A 150 -15.51 -0.49 12.43
CA GLY A 150 -15.74 0.82 13.04
C GLY A 150 -14.45 1.50 13.49
N ALA A 151 -13.54 0.75 14.11
CA ALA A 151 -12.23 1.27 14.51
C ALA A 151 -11.34 1.65 13.31
N TYR A 152 -11.32 0.82 12.28
CA TYR A 152 -10.57 1.09 11.04
C TYR A 152 -11.11 2.33 10.32
N TRP A 153 -12.44 2.47 10.24
CA TRP A 153 -13.08 3.65 9.65
C TRP A 153 -12.80 4.93 10.44
N CYS A 154 -12.87 4.89 11.79
CA CYS A 154 -12.49 6.06 12.61
C CYS A 154 -11.02 6.45 12.36
N ALA A 155 -10.10 5.48 12.27
CA ALA A 155 -8.70 5.75 11.99
C ALA A 155 -8.47 6.36 10.60
N CYS A 156 -9.24 5.94 9.59
CA CYS A 156 -9.17 6.48 8.23
C CYS A 156 -9.59 7.96 8.19
N LEU A 157 -10.65 8.32 8.91
CA LEU A 157 -11.22 9.67 8.92
C LEU A 157 -10.47 10.69 9.78
N ASP A 158 -9.61 10.26 10.71
CA ASP A 158 -8.87 11.15 11.63
C ASP A 158 -7.66 11.82 10.94
N SER A 159 -7.92 12.77 10.04
CA SER A 159 -6.88 13.55 9.36
C SER A 159 -6.04 14.38 10.34
N ALA A 160 -6.64 14.86 11.44
CA ALA A 160 -5.91 15.64 12.44
C ALA A 160 -4.83 14.80 13.14
N ALA A 161 -5.09 13.52 13.40
CA ALA A 161 -4.06 12.60 13.87
C ALA A 161 -2.98 12.36 12.81
N ALA A 162 -3.36 12.11 11.57
CA ALA A 162 -2.41 11.90 10.48
C ALA A 162 -1.48 13.11 10.29
N ASP A 163 -2.01 14.34 10.34
CA ASP A 163 -1.25 15.58 10.20
C ASP A 163 -0.28 15.80 11.37
N ARG A 164 -0.71 15.51 12.59
CA ARG A 164 0.14 15.59 13.79
C ARG A 164 1.27 14.54 13.77
N ASP A 165 1.00 13.37 13.22
CA ASP A 165 1.95 12.27 13.22
C ASP A 165 2.94 12.36 12.05
N GLY A 166 2.55 12.98 10.93
CA GLY A 166 3.45 13.20 9.78
C GLY A 166 4.01 11.88 9.25
N ALA A 167 5.33 11.80 9.12
CA ALA A 167 6.02 10.58 8.69
C ALA A 167 6.33 9.57 9.81
N LYS A 168 6.02 9.89 11.09
CA LYS A 168 6.36 9.01 12.23
C LYS A 168 5.86 7.56 12.08
N PRO A 169 4.66 7.28 11.52
CA PRO A 169 4.17 5.91 11.40
C PRO A 169 5.07 4.98 10.57
N ILE A 170 5.84 5.52 9.61
CA ILE A 170 6.73 4.74 8.75
C ILE A 170 8.18 4.69 9.23
N ALA A 171 8.53 5.35 10.34
CA ALA A 171 9.90 5.37 10.87
C ALA A 171 10.46 3.95 11.10
N SER A 172 9.63 3.04 11.62
CA SER A 172 10.02 1.64 11.84
C SER A 172 10.36 0.85 10.57
N LEU A 173 9.95 1.33 9.40
CA LEU A 173 10.32 0.77 8.10
C LEU A 173 11.54 1.44 7.49
N LEU A 174 11.73 2.73 7.78
CA LEU A 174 12.86 3.54 7.28
C LEU A 174 14.16 3.28 8.05
N ASP A 175 14.10 3.16 9.38
CA ASP A 175 15.29 3.02 10.22
C ASP A 175 16.15 1.80 9.83
N PRO A 176 15.59 0.60 9.60
CA PRO A 176 16.39 -0.56 9.16
C PRO A 176 17.07 -0.36 7.81
N ILE A 177 16.45 0.38 6.88
CA ILE A 177 17.03 0.68 5.56
C ILE A 177 18.29 1.54 5.72
N GLN A 178 18.22 2.57 6.58
CA GLN A 178 19.35 3.44 6.85
C GLN A 178 20.57 2.68 7.41
N GLN A 179 20.30 1.65 8.23
CA GLN A 179 21.32 0.82 8.89
C GLN A 179 21.92 -0.28 8.00
N LEU A 180 21.49 -0.41 6.73
CA LEU A 180 22.11 -1.38 5.83
C LEU A 180 23.59 -1.08 5.64
N GLY A 181 24.44 -2.05 5.96
CA GLY A 181 25.91 -1.93 5.82
C GLY A 181 26.47 -2.50 4.52
N SER A 182 25.69 -3.28 3.78
CA SER A 182 26.12 -3.88 2.50
C SER A 182 24.91 -4.28 1.65
N THR A 183 25.14 -4.49 0.35
CA THR A 183 24.11 -5.02 -0.56
C THR A 183 23.71 -6.46 -0.22
N ALA A 184 24.56 -7.22 0.47
CA ALA A 184 24.22 -8.55 0.98
C ALA A 184 23.06 -8.53 2.00
N ALA A 185 22.87 -7.42 2.72
CA ALA A 185 21.77 -7.26 3.66
C ALA A 185 20.42 -6.90 2.99
N LEU A 186 20.41 -6.61 1.69
CA LEU A 186 19.18 -6.25 0.96
C LEU A 186 18.13 -7.37 1.03
N ALA A 187 18.53 -8.64 0.98
CA ALA A 187 17.60 -9.76 0.99
C ALA A 187 16.68 -9.77 2.21
N GLY A 188 17.25 -9.58 3.41
CA GLY A 188 16.47 -9.49 4.65
C GLY A 188 15.54 -8.27 4.67
N GLN A 189 16.02 -7.12 4.21
CA GLN A 189 15.22 -5.90 4.19
C GLN A 189 14.07 -5.98 3.18
N VAL A 190 14.33 -6.50 1.98
CA VAL A 190 13.33 -6.71 0.93
C VAL A 190 12.29 -7.73 1.37
N ALA A 191 12.67 -8.76 2.16
CA ALA A 191 11.71 -9.66 2.76
C ALA A 191 10.78 -8.94 3.76
N ALA A 192 11.36 -8.14 4.67
CA ALA A 192 10.60 -7.39 5.66
C ALA A 192 9.64 -6.37 5.04
N LEU A 193 10.05 -5.71 3.95
CA LEU A 193 9.20 -4.78 3.21
C LEU A 193 8.05 -5.50 2.50
N HIS A 194 8.32 -6.63 1.85
CA HIS A 194 7.28 -7.44 1.22
C HIS A 194 6.24 -7.98 2.23
N ASP A 195 6.64 -8.31 3.46
CA ASP A 195 5.69 -8.69 4.53
C ASP A 195 4.77 -7.55 4.97
N ARG A 196 5.14 -6.30 4.67
CA ARG A 196 4.32 -5.11 4.91
C ARG A 196 3.59 -4.63 3.67
N GLY A 197 3.67 -5.37 2.56
CA GLY A 197 3.06 -4.98 1.29
C GLY A 197 3.76 -3.83 0.58
N VAL A 198 4.96 -3.44 1.02
CA VAL A 198 5.78 -2.42 0.36
C VAL A 198 6.51 -3.05 -0.82
N ARG A 199 6.49 -2.39 -1.97
CA ARG A 199 7.21 -2.84 -3.16
C ARG A 199 8.72 -2.71 -2.96
N ALA A 200 9.49 -3.70 -3.40
CA ALA A 200 10.95 -3.64 -3.32
C ALA A 200 11.62 -4.58 -4.33
N LEU A 201 12.40 -4.03 -5.27
CA LEU A 201 13.18 -4.73 -6.32
C LEU A 201 12.38 -5.58 -7.33
N PHE A 202 11.55 -6.51 -6.87
CA PHE A 202 10.77 -7.48 -7.64
C PHE A 202 9.44 -7.76 -6.94
N ALA A 203 8.47 -8.35 -7.63
CA ALA A 203 7.25 -8.82 -6.98
C ALA A 203 7.38 -10.29 -6.58
N PHE A 204 6.91 -10.62 -5.37
CA PHE A 204 6.85 -11.99 -4.87
C PHE A 204 5.47 -12.32 -4.34
N ARG A 205 4.77 -13.26 -4.97
CA ARG A 205 3.38 -13.58 -4.63
C ARG A 205 3.08 -15.07 -4.71
N SER A 206 2.05 -15.51 -4.01
CA SER A 206 1.44 -16.84 -4.20
C SER A 206 0.33 -16.74 -5.24
N ALA A 207 0.28 -17.69 -6.16
CA ALA A 207 -0.86 -17.90 -7.03
C ALA A 207 -0.99 -19.38 -7.39
N GLN A 208 -2.13 -19.74 -7.98
CA GLN A 208 -2.37 -21.09 -8.49
C GLN A 208 -1.34 -21.43 -9.59
N ASP A 209 -0.76 -22.63 -9.57
CA ASP A 209 0.19 -23.07 -10.61
C ASP A 209 -0.57 -23.27 -11.95
N PRO A 210 -0.23 -22.52 -13.02
CA PRO A 210 -0.90 -22.64 -14.31
C PRO A 210 -0.84 -24.03 -14.96
N LYS A 211 0.10 -24.89 -14.57
CA LYS A 211 0.19 -26.29 -15.05
C LYS A 211 -0.35 -27.31 -14.05
N HIS A 212 -0.59 -26.91 -12.80
CA HIS A 212 -1.10 -27.76 -11.72
C HIS A 212 -2.11 -26.95 -10.87
N SER A 213 -3.33 -26.80 -11.38
CA SER A 213 -4.32 -25.88 -10.79
C SER A 213 -4.80 -26.27 -9.39
N ASP A 214 -4.51 -27.48 -8.93
CA ASP A 214 -4.74 -27.92 -7.56
C ASP A 214 -3.69 -27.38 -6.57
N TRP A 215 -2.58 -26.80 -7.06
CA TRP A 215 -1.45 -26.36 -6.24
C TRP A 215 -1.29 -24.83 -6.27
N GLN A 216 -0.64 -24.31 -5.23
CA GLN A 216 -0.10 -22.95 -5.22
C GLN A 216 1.39 -23.00 -5.54
N ILE A 217 1.89 -21.99 -6.24
CA ILE A 217 3.31 -21.77 -6.51
C ILE A 217 3.68 -20.34 -6.15
N ALA A 218 4.92 -20.16 -5.68
CA ALA A 218 5.48 -18.83 -5.51
C ALA A 218 5.94 -18.27 -6.86
N HIS A 219 5.55 -17.04 -7.15
CA HIS A 219 5.94 -16.30 -8.33
C HIS A 219 6.99 -15.25 -7.97
N VAL A 220 8.11 -15.23 -8.69
CA VAL A 220 9.06 -14.12 -8.76
C VAL A 220 8.80 -13.39 -10.07
N GLU A 221 8.36 -12.14 -10.01
CA GLU A 221 7.98 -11.32 -11.17
C GLU A 221 8.75 -9.99 -11.20
N GLN A 222 8.89 -9.40 -12.38
CA GLN A 222 9.45 -8.07 -12.55
C GLN A 222 8.75 -7.03 -11.67
N GLY A 223 9.51 -6.07 -11.15
CA GLY A 223 9.01 -5.04 -10.24
C GLY A 223 10.02 -3.92 -10.07
N GLY A 224 9.95 -3.21 -8.94
CA GLY A 224 10.94 -2.21 -8.55
C GLY A 224 10.95 -0.93 -9.38
N ILE A 225 9.84 -0.60 -10.07
CA ILE A 225 9.68 0.65 -10.83
C ILE A 225 8.46 1.43 -10.33
N GLY A 226 8.53 2.74 -10.13
CA GLY A 226 7.40 3.54 -9.60
C GLY A 226 6.45 4.14 -10.63
N LEU A 227 6.82 4.19 -11.91
CA LEU A 227 5.91 4.60 -13.00
C LEU A 227 5.06 3.41 -13.49
N PRO A 228 3.88 3.65 -14.13
CA PRO A 228 2.89 2.61 -14.40
C PRO A 228 3.38 1.42 -15.23
N ASP A 229 4.30 1.66 -16.16
CA ASP A 229 4.91 0.60 -16.95
C ASP A 229 6.28 1.00 -17.50
N ARG A 230 7.01 0.02 -18.04
CA ARG A 230 8.38 0.20 -18.54
C ARG A 230 8.50 1.30 -19.61
N ASP A 231 7.49 1.51 -20.45
CA ASP A 231 7.57 2.41 -21.59
C ASP A 231 7.59 3.89 -21.15
N TYR A 232 7.12 4.21 -19.93
CA TYR A 232 7.32 5.53 -19.31
C TYR A 232 8.81 5.86 -19.10
N TYR A 233 9.67 4.85 -18.94
CA TYR A 233 11.11 5.03 -18.79
C TYR A 233 11.83 5.09 -20.13
N LEU A 234 11.34 4.38 -21.14
CA LEU A 234 12.09 4.08 -22.36
C LEU A 234 11.68 4.94 -23.55
N ARG A 235 10.44 5.44 -23.57
CA ARG A 235 9.99 6.34 -24.64
C ARG A 235 10.73 7.67 -24.58
N THR A 236 11.08 8.17 -25.76
CA THR A 236 11.89 9.40 -25.93
C THR A 236 11.07 10.60 -26.40
N ASP A 237 9.76 10.45 -26.57
CA ASP A 237 8.89 11.59 -26.90
C ASP A 237 8.80 12.59 -25.75
N SER A 238 8.40 13.82 -26.08
CA SER A 238 8.38 14.94 -25.15
C SER A 238 7.49 14.71 -23.94
N ALA A 239 6.37 13.98 -24.09
CA ALA A 239 5.48 13.67 -22.98
C ALA A 239 6.17 12.71 -22.00
N ALA A 240 6.79 11.63 -22.50
CA ALA A 240 7.52 10.70 -21.65
C ALA A 240 8.71 11.35 -20.91
N VAL A 241 9.46 12.22 -21.61
CA VAL A 241 10.56 13.01 -20.99
C VAL A 241 10.02 13.94 -19.89
N ALA A 242 8.92 14.65 -20.16
CA ALA A 242 8.30 15.54 -19.18
C ALA A 242 7.76 14.78 -17.96
N THR A 243 7.15 13.61 -18.16
CA THR A 243 6.67 12.75 -17.06
C THR A 243 7.82 12.28 -16.18
N ARG A 244 8.95 11.84 -16.75
CA ARG A 244 10.14 11.48 -15.96
C ARG A 244 10.69 12.66 -15.16
N SER A 245 10.71 13.87 -15.74
CA SER A 245 11.11 15.07 -14.98
C SER A 245 10.19 15.31 -13.79
N ARG A 246 8.87 15.25 -14.00
CA ARG A 246 7.86 15.42 -12.92
C ARG A 246 7.94 14.33 -11.85
N TYR A 247 8.38 13.13 -12.23
CA TYR A 247 8.61 12.01 -11.32
C TYR A 247 9.84 12.24 -10.44
N VAL A 248 10.94 12.75 -10.99
CA VAL A 248 12.10 13.16 -10.18
C VAL A 248 11.69 14.26 -9.20
N ASP A 249 10.93 15.26 -9.65
CA ASP A 249 10.44 16.33 -8.77
C ASP A 249 9.53 15.79 -7.66
N HIS A 250 8.77 14.74 -7.95
CA HIS A 250 7.92 14.06 -6.98
C HIS A 250 8.75 13.38 -5.88
N ILE A 251 9.74 12.58 -6.26
CA ILE A 251 10.64 11.93 -5.30
C ILE A 251 11.37 12.97 -4.43
N VAL A 252 11.86 14.06 -5.04
CA VAL A 252 12.52 15.16 -4.32
C VAL A 252 11.62 15.75 -3.25
N LYS A 253 10.36 16.04 -3.57
CA LYS A 253 9.41 16.61 -2.60
C LYS A 253 9.07 15.62 -1.50
N THR A 254 8.89 14.34 -1.82
CA THR A 254 8.66 13.30 -0.79
C THR A 254 9.86 13.18 0.15
N PHE A 255 11.09 13.23 -0.35
CA PHE A 255 12.29 13.24 0.50
C PHE A 255 12.42 14.52 1.33
N ALA A 256 12.05 15.68 0.79
CA ALA A 256 11.97 16.90 1.58
C ALA A 256 10.97 16.77 2.75
N LEU A 257 9.82 16.10 2.54
CA LEU A 257 8.86 15.80 3.61
C LEU A 257 9.39 14.79 4.64
N LEU A 258 10.37 13.95 4.27
CA LEU A 258 11.12 13.09 5.21
C LEU A 258 12.25 13.83 5.93
N GLY A 259 12.55 15.08 5.53
CA GLY A 259 13.56 15.93 6.15
C GLY A 259 14.94 15.91 5.46
N ASP A 260 15.06 15.33 4.26
CA ASP A 260 16.29 15.39 3.48
C ASP A 260 16.53 16.81 2.92
N ASP A 261 17.80 17.18 2.74
CA ASP A 261 18.15 18.45 2.10
C ASP A 261 17.89 18.40 0.59
N ALA A 262 17.66 19.56 -0.02
CA ALA A 262 17.26 19.65 -1.43
C ALA A 262 18.29 19.05 -2.41
N GLN A 263 19.59 19.18 -2.11
CA GLN A 263 20.65 18.69 -2.99
C GLN A 263 20.77 17.17 -2.90
N GLY A 264 20.79 16.63 -1.69
CA GLY A 264 20.79 15.19 -1.42
C GLY A 264 19.55 14.52 -2.00
N ALA A 265 18.37 15.11 -1.78
CA ALA A 265 17.10 14.62 -2.32
C ALA A 265 17.11 14.56 -3.85
N ARG A 266 17.65 15.60 -4.53
CA ARG A 266 17.74 15.62 -6.00
C ARG A 266 18.68 14.56 -6.54
N ALA A 267 19.87 14.43 -5.96
CA ALA A 267 20.84 13.41 -6.37
C ALA A 267 20.28 11.99 -6.19
N ALA A 268 19.60 11.75 -5.07
CA ALA A 268 18.95 10.47 -4.80
C ALA A 268 17.81 10.17 -5.80
N ALA A 269 16.96 11.15 -6.09
CA ALA A 269 15.87 11.01 -7.06
C ALA A 269 16.36 10.69 -8.48
N GLU A 270 17.44 11.33 -8.93
CA GLU A 270 18.05 11.05 -10.23
C GLU A 270 18.68 9.65 -10.28
N ALA A 271 19.33 9.22 -9.19
CA ALA A 271 19.88 7.87 -9.07
C ALA A 271 18.77 6.80 -9.05
N ILE A 272 17.65 7.06 -8.37
CA ILE A 272 16.46 6.20 -8.40
C ILE A 272 15.92 6.08 -9.82
N LEU A 273 15.70 7.19 -10.52
CA LEU A 273 15.21 7.16 -11.91
C LEU A 273 16.16 6.33 -12.81
N ALA A 274 17.47 6.47 -12.64
CA ALA A 274 18.45 5.70 -13.42
C ALA A 274 18.41 4.19 -13.12
N LEU A 275 18.29 3.82 -11.83
CA LEU A 275 18.11 2.43 -11.40
C LEU A 275 16.81 1.84 -11.97
N GLU A 276 15.68 2.52 -11.76
CA GLU A 276 14.37 2.09 -12.25
C GLU A 276 14.35 1.99 -13.78
N THR A 277 15.02 2.89 -14.49
CA THR A 277 15.17 2.81 -15.95
C THR A 277 15.91 1.54 -16.37
N SER A 278 16.91 1.11 -15.59
CA SER A 278 17.65 -0.12 -15.88
C SER A 278 16.80 -1.37 -15.63
N LEU A 279 15.99 -1.37 -14.57
CA LEU A 279 14.99 -2.41 -14.30
C LEU A 279 13.91 -2.46 -15.40
N ALA A 280 13.45 -1.29 -15.88
CA ALA A 280 12.49 -1.18 -16.96
C ALA A 280 13.02 -1.72 -18.30
N LYS A 281 14.32 -1.51 -18.61
CA LYS A 281 14.95 -2.09 -19.81
C LYS A 281 14.91 -3.61 -19.81
N ALA A 282 15.15 -4.23 -18.66
CA ALA A 282 15.13 -5.69 -18.49
C ALA A 282 13.71 -6.28 -18.32
N SER A 283 12.71 -5.42 -18.11
CA SER A 283 11.32 -5.83 -17.96
C SER A 283 10.69 -6.19 -19.31
N MET A 284 9.82 -7.21 -19.31
CA MET A 284 8.96 -7.51 -20.46
C MET A 284 7.92 -6.40 -20.67
N THR A 285 7.55 -6.20 -21.94
CA THR A 285 6.37 -5.40 -22.32
C THR A 285 5.07 -6.05 -21.87
N ASN A 286 4.01 -5.24 -21.76
CA ASN A 286 2.67 -5.75 -21.46
C ASN A 286 2.15 -6.73 -22.53
N VAL A 287 2.56 -6.60 -23.79
CA VAL A 287 2.21 -7.54 -24.86
C VAL A 287 2.87 -8.90 -24.64
N GLN A 288 4.16 -8.92 -24.34
CA GLN A 288 4.88 -10.17 -24.06
C GLN A 288 4.32 -10.89 -22.83
N ARG A 289 3.94 -10.13 -21.78
CA ARG A 289 3.35 -10.70 -20.55
C ARG A 289 1.96 -11.35 -20.75
N ARG A 290 1.29 -11.09 -21.88
CA ARG A 290 0.01 -11.73 -22.21
C ARG A 290 0.18 -13.15 -22.76
N ASP A 291 1.38 -13.57 -23.14
CA ASP A 291 1.65 -14.97 -23.47
C ASP A 291 1.89 -15.77 -22.18
N PRO A 292 0.98 -16.68 -21.79
CA PRO A 292 1.14 -17.48 -20.58
C PRO A 292 2.34 -18.44 -20.66
N LYS A 293 2.80 -18.82 -21.86
CA LYS A 293 4.00 -19.65 -22.02
C LYS A 293 5.27 -18.86 -21.76
N ALA A 294 5.29 -17.59 -22.15
CA ALA A 294 6.43 -16.70 -21.96
C ALA A 294 6.61 -16.23 -20.51
N THR A 295 5.66 -16.54 -19.61
CA THR A 295 5.68 -16.12 -18.19
C THR A 295 5.67 -17.29 -17.21
N TYR A 296 5.85 -18.52 -17.70
CA TYR A 296 5.91 -19.73 -16.88
C TYR A 296 7.25 -20.46 -17.03
N HIS A 297 8.15 -20.23 -16.08
CA HIS A 297 9.44 -20.90 -15.93
C HIS A 297 9.58 -21.41 -14.49
N LYS A 298 9.01 -22.59 -14.24
CA LYS A 298 9.21 -23.30 -12.98
C LYS A 298 10.66 -23.74 -12.87
N VAL A 299 11.36 -23.25 -11.85
CA VAL A 299 12.76 -23.57 -11.57
C VAL A 299 12.92 -23.96 -10.10
N THR A 300 13.96 -24.71 -9.79
CA THR A 300 14.32 -25.00 -8.38
C THR A 300 14.83 -23.74 -7.69
N VAL A 301 14.70 -23.66 -6.37
CA VAL A 301 15.28 -22.56 -5.57
C VAL A 301 16.79 -22.44 -5.79
N ASP A 302 17.51 -23.55 -5.99
CA ASP A 302 18.94 -23.51 -6.31
C ASP A 302 19.22 -22.95 -7.71
N SER A 303 18.31 -23.15 -8.66
CA SER A 303 18.42 -22.51 -9.98
C SER A 303 18.16 -21.01 -9.88
N LEU A 304 17.18 -20.58 -9.09
CA LEU A 304 16.94 -19.16 -8.79
C LEU A 304 18.19 -18.49 -8.19
N LYS A 305 18.84 -19.14 -7.21
CA LYS A 305 20.11 -18.67 -6.64
C LYS A 305 21.21 -18.49 -7.68
N ARG A 306 21.29 -19.39 -8.68
CA ARG A 306 22.25 -19.27 -9.79
C ARG A 306 21.90 -18.17 -10.79
N MET A 307 20.62 -17.85 -10.96
CA MET A 307 20.17 -16.77 -11.86
C MET A 307 20.46 -15.38 -11.28
N CYS A 308 20.38 -15.23 -9.95
CA CYS A 308 20.67 -13.98 -9.25
C CYS A 308 21.50 -14.23 -7.97
N PRO A 309 22.78 -14.61 -8.11
CA PRO A 309 23.68 -14.93 -6.99
C PRO A 309 24.07 -13.73 -6.10
N GLY A 310 23.90 -12.50 -6.56
CA GLY A 310 24.11 -11.28 -5.79
C GLY A 310 23.01 -11.02 -4.75
N PHE A 311 21.88 -11.70 -4.84
CA PHE A 311 20.78 -11.63 -3.88
C PHE A 311 20.72 -12.90 -3.04
N ASP A 312 20.73 -12.78 -1.72
CA ASP A 312 20.63 -13.93 -0.82
C ASP A 312 19.19 -14.47 -0.75
N TRP A 313 18.81 -15.28 -1.75
CA TRP A 313 17.51 -15.93 -1.80
C TRP A 313 17.24 -16.84 -0.60
N SER A 314 18.27 -17.41 0.03
CA SER A 314 18.08 -18.27 1.20
C SER A 314 17.63 -17.44 2.39
N ALA A 315 18.31 -16.31 2.65
CA ALA A 315 17.91 -15.37 3.70
C ALA A 315 16.54 -14.76 3.41
N TYR A 316 16.28 -14.35 2.16
CA TYR A 316 14.97 -13.82 1.75
C TYR A 316 13.85 -14.82 2.03
N LEU A 317 13.96 -16.05 1.51
CA LEU A 317 12.92 -17.07 1.67
C LEU A 317 12.75 -17.47 3.14
N ALA A 318 13.84 -17.59 3.91
CA ALA A 318 13.76 -17.89 5.33
C ALA A 318 13.02 -16.78 6.12
N ALA A 319 13.32 -15.51 5.84
CA ALA A 319 12.63 -14.38 6.47
C ALA A 319 11.13 -14.33 6.13
N ARG A 320 10.75 -14.78 4.92
CA ARG A 320 9.35 -14.94 4.49
C ARG A 320 8.67 -16.21 5.02
N GLY A 321 9.36 -17.04 5.83
CA GLY A 321 8.83 -18.31 6.34
C GLY A 321 8.77 -19.44 5.31
N LEU A 322 9.56 -19.35 4.24
CA LEU A 322 9.56 -20.25 3.07
C LEU A 322 10.91 -20.96 2.87
N ALA A 323 11.65 -21.22 3.96
CA ALA A 323 12.97 -21.84 3.90
C ALA A 323 12.99 -23.24 3.25
N THR A 324 11.85 -23.95 3.28
CA THR A 324 11.69 -25.30 2.71
C THR A 324 11.10 -25.31 1.30
N LEU A 325 10.92 -24.15 0.68
CA LEU A 325 10.40 -24.04 -0.68
C LEU A 325 11.38 -24.70 -1.66
N ASP A 326 10.88 -25.60 -2.51
CA ASP A 326 11.70 -26.37 -3.45
C ASP A 326 11.84 -25.68 -4.82
N SER A 327 10.79 -24.98 -5.24
CA SER A 327 10.63 -24.43 -6.57
C SER A 327 9.79 -23.15 -6.58
N VAL A 328 10.06 -22.32 -7.59
CA VAL A 328 9.33 -21.09 -7.86
C VAL A 328 9.02 -20.99 -9.35
N ASN A 329 8.01 -20.23 -9.71
CA ASN A 329 7.87 -19.71 -11.07
C ASN A 329 8.65 -18.40 -11.20
N VAL A 330 9.67 -18.35 -12.05
CA VAL A 330 10.31 -17.09 -12.44
C VAL A 330 9.62 -16.58 -13.70
N ALA A 331 8.77 -15.57 -13.54
CA ALA A 331 7.95 -15.09 -14.65
C ALA A 331 8.79 -14.39 -15.73
N GLN A 332 9.88 -13.72 -15.35
CA GLN A 332 10.80 -13.05 -16.28
C GLN A 332 12.27 -13.39 -15.93
N PRO A 333 12.83 -14.46 -16.49
CA PRO A 333 14.21 -14.87 -16.23
C PRO A 333 15.25 -13.79 -16.51
N ASP A 334 15.13 -13.10 -17.65
CA ASP A 334 16.06 -12.04 -18.06
C ASP A 334 16.05 -10.86 -17.09
N PHE A 335 14.89 -10.52 -16.52
CA PHE A 335 14.77 -9.50 -15.48
C PHE A 335 15.55 -9.91 -14.22
N VAL A 336 15.38 -11.15 -13.76
CA VAL A 336 16.09 -11.67 -12.57
C VAL A 336 17.60 -11.69 -12.79
N SER A 337 18.06 -12.06 -13.98
CA SER A 337 19.49 -12.01 -14.32
C SER A 337 20.02 -10.58 -14.44
N ALA A 338 19.24 -9.63 -14.95
CA ALA A 338 19.63 -8.22 -14.96
C ALA A 338 19.68 -7.63 -13.54
N LEU A 339 18.75 -8.03 -12.68
CA LEU A 339 18.73 -7.62 -11.27
C LEU A 339 20.02 -8.05 -10.54
N ASP A 340 20.58 -9.23 -10.84
CA ASP A 340 21.90 -9.65 -10.32
C ASP A 340 22.99 -8.63 -10.63
N GLY A 341 23.07 -8.23 -11.90
CA GLY A 341 24.05 -7.25 -12.36
C GLY A 341 23.89 -5.93 -11.62
N LEU A 342 22.65 -5.45 -11.47
CA LEU A 342 22.34 -4.21 -10.76
C LEU A 342 22.70 -4.28 -9.28
N ILE A 343 22.41 -5.38 -8.59
CA ILE A 343 22.76 -5.53 -7.16
C ILE A 343 24.27 -5.47 -6.95
N ARG A 344 25.05 -5.96 -7.91
CA ARG A 344 26.52 -5.97 -7.85
C ARG A 344 27.15 -4.65 -8.25
N SER A 345 26.56 -3.91 -9.19
CA SER A 345 27.15 -2.69 -9.75
C SER A 345 26.63 -1.39 -9.14
N VAL A 346 25.37 -1.37 -8.68
CA VAL A 346 24.72 -0.15 -8.15
C VAL A 346 25.16 0.07 -6.70
N PRO A 347 25.60 1.28 -6.32
CA PRO A 347 25.99 1.59 -4.95
C PRO A 347 24.86 1.31 -3.94
N LEU A 348 25.23 0.83 -2.76
CA LEU A 348 24.28 0.56 -1.67
C LEU A 348 23.38 1.76 -1.34
N GLU A 349 23.94 2.98 -1.37
CA GLU A 349 23.18 4.18 -1.05
C GLU A 349 22.03 4.42 -2.05
N THR A 350 22.19 4.06 -3.33
CA THR A 350 21.09 4.13 -4.31
C THR A 350 19.98 3.14 -3.97
N TRP A 351 20.33 1.92 -3.52
CA TRP A 351 19.35 0.94 -3.06
C TRP A 351 18.63 1.43 -1.80
N LYS A 352 19.34 2.03 -0.84
CA LYS A 352 18.71 2.64 0.34
C LYS A 352 17.72 3.74 -0.07
N SER A 353 18.10 4.62 -0.99
CA SER A 353 17.21 5.65 -1.51
C SER A 353 15.99 5.06 -2.19
N GLU A 354 16.14 4.03 -3.04
CA GLU A 354 14.99 3.37 -3.70
C GLU A 354 14.05 2.72 -2.68
N LEU A 355 14.57 1.99 -1.69
CA LEU A 355 13.73 1.38 -0.66
C LEU A 355 13.03 2.42 0.24
N ARG A 356 13.72 3.54 0.58
CA ARG A 356 13.11 4.67 1.29
C ARG A 356 11.99 5.30 0.46
N TRP A 357 12.23 5.46 -0.84
CA TRP A 357 11.24 5.97 -1.80
C TRP A 357 10.03 5.05 -1.88
N SER A 358 10.23 3.74 -2.03
CA SER A 358 9.14 2.77 -2.06
C SER A 358 8.31 2.76 -0.77
N VAL A 359 8.94 2.85 0.41
CA VAL A 359 8.20 2.98 1.69
C VAL A 359 7.38 4.25 1.75
N ALA A 360 7.96 5.40 1.40
CA ALA A 360 7.29 6.68 1.50
C ALA A 360 6.18 6.84 0.45
N GLY A 361 6.43 6.41 -0.79
CA GLY A 361 5.47 6.44 -1.89
C GLY A 361 4.25 5.55 -1.62
N ASP A 362 4.47 4.28 -1.24
CA ASP A 362 3.36 3.35 -0.96
C ASP A 362 2.53 3.80 0.26
N ALA A 363 3.12 4.53 1.20
CA ALA A 363 2.44 5.02 2.40
C ALA A 363 1.82 6.42 2.23
N ALA A 364 2.25 7.22 1.25
CA ALA A 364 1.94 8.65 1.16
C ALA A 364 0.45 9.00 1.29
N PRO A 365 -0.50 8.28 0.64
CA PRO A 365 -1.93 8.57 0.77
C PRO A 365 -2.49 8.41 2.20
N MET A 366 -1.78 7.69 3.06
CA MET A 366 -2.19 7.37 4.43
C MET A 366 -1.46 8.19 5.51
N LEU A 367 -0.49 9.03 5.12
CA LEU A 367 0.26 9.89 6.03
C LEU A 367 -0.43 11.25 6.22
N SER A 368 0.31 12.29 6.63
CA SER A 368 -0.23 13.64 6.71
C SER A 368 -0.68 14.19 5.36
N GLY A 369 -1.52 15.22 5.39
CA GLY A 369 -2.04 15.90 4.21
C GLY A 369 -0.95 16.31 3.23
N ALA A 370 0.20 16.77 3.71
CA ALA A 370 1.33 17.15 2.85
C ALA A 370 1.86 15.97 1.98
N PHE A 371 1.90 14.75 2.52
CA PHE A 371 2.29 13.56 1.74
C PHE A 371 1.19 13.17 0.75
N ALA A 372 -0.07 13.14 1.19
CA ALA A 372 -1.19 12.81 0.32
C ALA A 372 -1.32 13.82 -0.84
N GLU A 373 -1.15 15.11 -0.57
CA GLU A 373 -1.17 16.19 -1.56
C GLU A 373 -0.06 16.06 -2.59
N GLU A 374 1.15 15.71 -2.15
CA GLU A 374 2.27 15.52 -3.07
C GLU A 374 2.10 14.25 -3.92
N ASP A 375 1.62 13.14 -3.34
CA ASP A 375 1.25 11.94 -4.12
C ASP A 375 0.18 12.29 -5.16
N PHE A 376 -0.93 12.90 -4.76
CA PHE A 376 -1.99 13.31 -5.69
C PHE A 376 -1.48 14.25 -6.78
N ARG A 377 -0.62 15.22 -6.43
CA ARG A 377 -0.02 16.13 -7.42
C ARG A 377 0.67 15.35 -8.53
N PHE A 378 1.38 14.27 -8.19
CA PHE A 378 2.03 13.42 -9.18
C PHE A 378 1.04 12.48 -9.88
N GLN A 379 0.13 11.82 -9.16
CA GLN A 379 -0.88 10.95 -9.76
C GLN A 379 -1.73 11.70 -10.81
N SER A 380 -2.06 12.97 -10.57
CA SER A 380 -2.78 13.83 -11.52
C SER A 380 -2.02 14.10 -12.82
N VAL A 381 -0.68 13.97 -12.83
CA VAL A 381 0.11 13.99 -14.08
C VAL A 381 -0.17 12.76 -14.93
N LEU A 382 -0.46 11.62 -14.30
CA LEU A 382 -0.71 10.34 -14.96
C LEU A 382 -2.19 10.15 -15.32
N SER A 383 -3.10 10.56 -14.45
CA SER A 383 -4.54 10.33 -14.56
C SER A 383 -5.31 11.49 -15.20
N GLY A 384 -4.78 12.71 -15.13
CA GLY A 384 -5.50 13.93 -15.52
C GLY A 384 -6.56 14.40 -14.52
N THR A 385 -6.63 13.82 -13.31
CA THR A 385 -7.57 14.27 -12.27
C THR A 385 -7.22 15.66 -11.75
N GLU A 386 -8.22 16.45 -11.40
CA GLU A 386 -8.08 17.84 -10.97
C GLU A 386 -8.31 18.03 -9.46
N ALA A 387 -9.04 17.12 -8.81
CA ALA A 387 -9.32 17.17 -7.38
C ALA A 387 -9.10 15.80 -6.70
N MET A 388 -8.76 15.81 -5.42
CA MET A 388 -8.79 14.60 -4.59
C MET A 388 -10.23 14.17 -4.31
N LEU A 389 -10.41 12.87 -4.08
CA LEU A 389 -11.62 12.39 -3.44
C LEU A 389 -11.68 12.89 -1.98
N PRO A 390 -12.87 13.24 -1.47
CA PRO A 390 -13.03 13.55 -0.06
C PRO A 390 -12.60 12.38 0.81
N ARG A 391 -11.98 12.70 1.97
CA ARG A 391 -11.61 11.71 2.98
C ARG A 391 -12.83 11.06 3.62
#